data_AF-A0A392PI00-F1
#
_entry.id   AF-A0A392PI00-F1
#
_cell.length_a   1.000
_cell.length_b   1.000
_cell.length_c   1.000
_cell.angle_alpha   90.00
_cell.angle_beta   90.00
_cell.angle_gamma   90.00
#
_symmetry.space_group_name_H-M   'P 1'
#
loop_
_entity.id
_entity.type
_entity.pdbx_description
1 polymer ?
#
loop_
_entity_poly.entity_id
_entity_poly.type
_entity_poly.pdbx_seq_one_letter_code
_entity_poly.pdbx_strand_id
1 'polypeptide(L)'
;VLIDVPKDVQQQLAVPNWAEPIKLTGYLSRLPKIPNEAQLEQVLRLLLESKKPVLYVGGGCLNSSEELNRFVELTGIPVASTLMGLGSYPIGGEHSLSMLGMHGTVYANYAVDNSDLLLAFGVRFDDRVTGKLEAFASRAKIVHIDIDSAEIGKNKIPHLSICADMKVALEGLNRVLESKGIKGKLDFESWRNELNAQKLKFPLGFKTFEDAISPQYAIKVLDELTNGEAIVSTGVGQHQMWAAQFYKYKRPRQWLTSAGL
;
A
#
# COMPACT_ATOMS: atom_id res chain seq x y z
N VAL A 1 -1.69 -20.68 10.00
CA VAL A 1 -2.24 -21.60 11.03
C VAL A 1 -1.59 -22.96 10.80
N LEU A 2 -1.00 -23.56 11.83
CA LEU A 2 -0.43 -24.91 11.77
C LEU A 2 -1.32 -25.83 12.59
N ILE A 3 -1.68 -26.99 12.04
CA ILE A 3 -2.44 -28.04 12.73
C ILE A 3 -1.58 -29.29 12.71
N ASP A 4 -1.16 -29.75 13.88
CA ASP A 4 -0.41 -31.00 14.01
C ASP A 4 -1.39 -32.15 14.28
N VAL A 5 -1.27 -33.23 13.52
CA VAL A 5 -2.24 -34.34 13.54
C VAL A 5 -1.50 -35.67 13.74
N PRO A 6 -1.47 -36.21 14.97
CA PRO A 6 -0.79 -37.46 15.28
C PRO A 6 -1.29 -38.65 14.45
N LYS A 7 -0.41 -39.62 14.18
CA LYS A 7 -0.74 -40.79 13.33
C LYS A 7 -1.85 -41.67 13.93
N ASP A 8 -1.82 -41.87 15.23
CA ASP A 8 -2.84 -42.61 15.98
C ASP A 8 -4.21 -41.93 15.88
N VAL A 9 -4.27 -40.60 15.97
CA VAL A 9 -5.51 -39.80 15.76
C VAL A 9 -6.04 -39.96 14.33
N GLN A 10 -5.16 -40.01 13.31
CA GLN A 10 -5.56 -40.23 11.92
C GLN A 10 -6.16 -41.62 11.67
N GLN A 11 -5.66 -42.64 12.38
CA GLN A 11 -6.10 -44.03 12.23
C GLN A 11 -7.34 -44.37 13.08
N GLN A 12 -7.65 -43.54 14.07
CA GLN A 12 -8.79 -43.73 14.94
C GLN A 12 -10.11 -43.54 14.18
N LEU A 13 -10.96 -44.57 14.18
CA LEU A 13 -12.31 -44.47 13.63
C LEU A 13 -13.20 -43.64 14.55
N ALA A 14 -13.86 -42.64 13.99
CA ALA A 14 -14.84 -41.80 14.68
C ALA A 14 -15.94 -41.37 13.71
N VAL A 15 -17.09 -40.98 14.25
CA VAL A 15 -18.14 -40.30 13.48
C VAL A 15 -17.98 -38.80 13.71
N PRO A 16 -17.67 -37.99 12.69
CA PRO A 16 -17.42 -36.57 12.88
C PRO A 16 -18.71 -35.81 13.23
N ASN A 17 -18.60 -34.84 14.14
CA ASN A 17 -19.66 -33.86 14.41
C ASN A 17 -19.26 -32.50 13.82
N TRP A 18 -19.96 -32.07 12.78
CA TRP A 18 -19.71 -30.80 12.10
C TRP A 18 -20.49 -29.62 12.71
N ALA A 19 -21.32 -29.84 13.73
CA ALA A 19 -22.13 -28.82 14.39
C ALA A 19 -21.45 -28.16 15.61
N GLU A 20 -20.22 -28.57 15.94
CA GLU A 20 -19.46 -27.98 17.06
C GLU A 20 -19.15 -26.50 16.81
N PRO A 21 -19.47 -25.59 17.75
CA PRO A 21 -19.18 -24.17 17.59
C PRO A 21 -17.68 -23.89 17.73
N ILE A 22 -17.20 -22.90 16.98
CA ILE A 22 -15.81 -22.45 17.03
C ILE A 22 -15.54 -21.76 18.39
N LYS A 23 -14.55 -22.27 19.14
CA LYS A 23 -14.16 -21.76 20.46
C LYS A 23 -13.09 -20.67 20.36
N LEU A 24 -13.43 -19.51 19.80
CA LEU A 24 -12.52 -18.37 19.61
C LEU A 24 -13.07 -17.04 20.21
N THR A 25 -13.82 -17.10 21.31
CA THR A 25 -14.53 -15.95 21.89
C THR A 25 -13.64 -14.72 22.11
N GLY A 26 -12.43 -14.89 22.62
CA GLY A 26 -11.49 -13.80 22.84
C GLY A 26 -10.96 -13.15 21.55
N TYR A 27 -10.77 -13.92 20.47
CA TYR A 27 -10.38 -13.35 19.18
C TYR A 27 -11.56 -12.63 18.53
N LEU A 28 -12.73 -13.26 18.52
CA LEU A 28 -13.96 -12.72 17.93
C LEU A 28 -14.38 -11.39 18.59
N SER A 29 -14.20 -11.24 19.91
CA SER A 29 -14.55 -10.01 20.62
C SER A 29 -13.65 -8.81 20.29
N ARG A 30 -12.47 -9.06 19.72
CA ARG A 30 -11.50 -8.02 19.32
C ARG A 30 -11.49 -7.73 17.83
N LEU A 31 -12.34 -8.41 17.04
CA LEU A 31 -12.43 -8.12 15.61
C LEU A 31 -12.75 -6.63 15.41
N PRO A 32 -12.01 -5.94 14.51
CA PRO A 32 -12.26 -4.54 14.22
C PRO A 32 -13.72 -4.32 13.80
N LYS A 33 -14.29 -3.22 14.31
CA LYS A 33 -15.65 -2.81 13.94
C LYS A 33 -15.61 -2.03 12.63
N ILE A 34 -16.76 -1.95 11.96
CA ILE A 34 -16.94 -1.07 10.82
C ILE A 34 -16.66 0.38 11.28
N PRO A 35 -15.82 1.14 10.55
CA PRO A 35 -15.52 2.52 10.89
C PRO A 35 -16.80 3.37 10.85
N ASN A 36 -16.99 4.20 11.87
CA ASN A 36 -18.15 5.07 11.91
C ASN A 36 -17.94 6.29 10.99
N GLU A 37 -19.04 6.92 10.58
CA GLU A 37 -18.99 8.05 9.64
C GLU A 37 -18.19 9.24 10.19
N ALA A 38 -18.28 9.52 11.49
CA ALA A 38 -17.54 10.62 12.12
C ALA A 38 -16.01 10.46 12.00
N GLN A 39 -15.48 9.23 12.15
CA GLN A 39 -14.06 8.93 11.94
C GLN A 39 -13.65 9.17 10.48
N LEU A 40 -14.49 8.75 9.53
CA LEU A 40 -14.22 8.93 8.10
C LEU A 40 -14.28 10.41 7.71
N GLU A 41 -15.22 11.17 8.26
CA GLU A 41 -15.31 12.62 8.06
C GLU A 41 -14.09 13.37 8.59
N GLN A 42 -13.49 12.92 9.69
CA GLN A 42 -12.23 13.49 10.19
C GLN A 42 -11.08 13.31 9.19
N VAL A 43 -11.00 12.14 8.53
CA VAL A 43 -10.01 11.92 7.44
C VAL A 43 -10.24 12.92 6.32
N LEU A 44 -11.50 13.09 5.87
CA LEU A 44 -11.83 14.02 4.79
C LEU A 44 -11.58 15.48 5.16
N ARG A 45 -11.79 15.86 6.42
CA ARG A 45 -11.45 17.20 6.90
C ARG A 45 -9.95 17.47 6.80
N LEU A 46 -9.12 16.53 7.25
CA LEU A 46 -7.67 16.64 7.11
C LEU A 46 -7.26 16.73 5.64
N LEU A 47 -7.92 15.97 4.77
CA LEU A 47 -7.67 16.01 3.33
C LEU A 47 -8.03 17.37 2.72
N LEU A 48 -9.16 17.96 3.08
CA LEU A 48 -9.59 19.28 2.61
C LEU A 48 -8.68 20.41 3.11
N GLU A 49 -8.07 20.25 4.29
CA GLU A 49 -7.11 21.22 4.86
C GLU A 49 -5.69 21.06 4.28
N SER A 50 -5.40 19.95 3.60
CA SER A 50 -4.06 19.62 3.07
C SER A 50 -3.78 20.28 1.71
N LYS A 51 -2.51 20.48 1.42
CA LYS A 51 -2.01 20.98 0.12
C LYS A 51 -1.08 19.97 -0.57
N LYS A 52 -0.39 19.14 0.20
CA LYS A 52 0.57 18.14 -0.29
C LYS A 52 0.26 16.75 0.28
N PRO A 53 -0.94 16.18 0.02
CA PRO A 53 -1.27 14.84 0.48
C PRO A 53 -0.52 13.77 -0.30
N VAL A 54 -0.23 12.65 0.38
CA VAL A 54 0.35 11.44 -0.23
C VAL A 54 -0.34 10.21 0.33
N LEU A 55 -0.72 9.29 -0.56
CA LEU A 55 -1.14 7.95 -0.19
C LEU A 55 0.09 7.05 -0.01
N TYR A 56 0.23 6.47 1.17
CA TYR A 56 1.26 5.49 1.51
C TYR A 56 0.61 4.12 1.68
N VAL A 57 0.70 3.30 0.63
CA VAL A 57 -0.10 2.08 0.45
C VAL A 57 0.73 0.83 0.67
N GLY A 58 0.18 -0.13 1.42
CA GLY A 58 0.85 -1.38 1.78
C GLY A 58 0.11 -2.65 1.38
N GLY A 59 0.62 -3.78 1.89
CA GLY A 59 0.03 -5.11 1.66
C GLY A 59 -1.40 -5.26 2.19
N GLY A 60 -1.82 -4.42 3.14
CA GLY A 60 -3.22 -4.38 3.60
C GLY A 60 -4.22 -3.94 2.53
N CYS A 61 -3.75 -3.35 1.41
CA CYS A 61 -4.61 -2.90 0.30
C CYS A 61 -4.74 -3.93 -0.84
N LEU A 62 -4.20 -5.15 -0.70
CA LEU A 62 -4.23 -6.16 -1.79
C LEU A 62 -5.64 -6.63 -2.19
N ASN A 63 -6.63 -6.45 -1.31
CA ASN A 63 -8.05 -6.77 -1.56
C ASN A 63 -8.93 -5.53 -1.75
N SER A 64 -8.32 -4.35 -1.87
CA SER A 64 -9.02 -3.07 -1.89
C SER A 64 -8.64 -2.24 -3.12
N SER A 65 -8.20 -2.88 -4.20
CA SER A 65 -7.68 -2.18 -5.38
C SER A 65 -8.74 -1.35 -6.09
N GLU A 66 -9.97 -1.86 -6.19
CA GLU A 66 -11.08 -1.14 -6.84
C GLU A 66 -11.48 0.09 -6.02
N GLU A 67 -11.59 -0.07 -4.70
CA GLU A 67 -11.94 0.99 -3.77
C GLU A 67 -10.83 2.04 -3.68
N LEU A 68 -9.57 1.63 -3.71
CA LEU A 68 -8.40 2.51 -3.74
C LEU A 68 -8.34 3.29 -5.05
N ASN A 69 -8.54 2.64 -6.21
CA ASN A 69 -8.61 3.31 -7.50
C ASN A 69 -9.72 4.35 -7.50
N ARG A 70 -10.92 4.00 -6.99
CA ARG A 70 -12.02 4.94 -6.86
C ARG A 70 -11.68 6.13 -5.94
N PHE A 71 -11.03 5.87 -4.81
CA PHE A 71 -10.60 6.92 -3.90
C PHE A 71 -9.60 7.87 -4.58
N VAL A 72 -8.66 7.34 -5.35
CA VAL A 72 -7.69 8.11 -6.13
C VAL A 72 -8.36 8.92 -7.24
N GLU A 73 -9.34 8.36 -7.96
CA GLU A 73 -10.13 9.09 -8.97
C GLU A 73 -10.92 10.26 -8.38
N LEU A 74 -11.44 10.10 -7.16
CA LEU A 74 -12.23 11.11 -6.47
C LEU A 74 -11.37 12.25 -5.90
N THR A 75 -10.10 11.97 -5.59
CA THR A 75 -9.24 12.88 -4.82
C THR A 75 -8.03 13.40 -5.60
N GLY A 76 -7.55 12.67 -6.61
CA GLY A 76 -6.34 13.00 -7.36
C GLY A 76 -5.05 12.97 -6.54
N ILE A 77 -5.02 12.21 -5.43
CA ILE A 77 -3.86 12.13 -4.53
C ILE A 77 -2.80 11.20 -5.14
N PRO A 78 -1.51 11.60 -5.14
CA PRO A 78 -0.43 10.74 -5.60
C PRO A 78 -0.20 9.54 -4.67
N VAL A 79 0.11 8.38 -5.26
CA VAL A 79 0.20 7.08 -4.57
C VAL A 79 1.64 6.56 -4.55
N ALA A 80 2.20 6.41 -3.36
CA ALA A 80 3.46 5.74 -3.09
C ALA A 80 3.19 4.37 -2.45
N SER A 81 3.80 3.31 -2.97
CA SER A 81 3.54 1.94 -2.53
C SER A 81 4.75 1.31 -1.85
N THR A 82 4.51 0.54 -0.78
CA THR A 82 5.53 -0.38 -0.24
C THR A 82 5.84 -1.48 -1.25
N LEU A 83 6.93 -2.23 -1.03
CA LEU A 83 7.21 -3.45 -1.76
C LEU A 83 6.06 -4.48 -1.70
N MET A 84 5.32 -4.54 -0.59
CA MET A 84 4.20 -5.47 -0.40
C MET A 84 2.88 -4.97 -1.00
N GLY A 85 2.79 -3.69 -1.35
CA GLY A 85 1.59 -3.06 -1.95
C GLY A 85 1.69 -2.90 -3.47
N LEU A 86 2.74 -3.42 -4.12
CA LEU A 86 2.90 -3.28 -5.56
C LEU A 86 1.72 -3.92 -6.30
N GLY A 87 1.09 -3.13 -7.17
CA GLY A 87 -0.12 -3.53 -7.90
C GLY A 87 -1.44 -3.19 -7.20
N SER A 88 -1.46 -2.79 -5.92
CA SER A 88 -2.69 -2.31 -5.27
C SER A 88 -3.26 -1.07 -5.97
N TYR A 89 -2.38 -0.16 -6.39
CA TYR A 89 -2.65 0.85 -7.41
C TYR A 89 -1.75 0.57 -8.62
N PRO A 90 -2.22 0.68 -9.87
CA PRO A 90 -1.42 0.38 -11.06
C PRO A 90 -0.12 1.21 -11.09
N ILE A 91 1.03 0.57 -11.24
CA ILE A 91 2.34 1.26 -11.24
C ILE A 91 2.47 2.22 -12.44
N GLY A 92 1.83 1.90 -13.56
CA GLY A 92 1.74 2.77 -14.74
C GLY A 92 0.64 3.83 -14.67
N GLY A 93 -0.15 3.89 -13.59
CA GLY A 93 -1.24 4.85 -13.43
C GLY A 93 -0.74 6.30 -13.29
N GLU A 94 -1.59 7.25 -13.68
CA GLU A 94 -1.27 8.69 -13.73
C GLU A 94 -0.73 9.21 -12.38
N HIS A 95 -1.37 8.81 -11.28
CA HIS A 95 -1.02 9.27 -9.94
C HIS A 95 0.01 8.38 -9.24
N SER A 96 0.63 7.44 -9.94
CA SER A 96 1.61 6.53 -9.35
C SER A 96 2.98 7.18 -9.17
N LEU A 97 3.48 7.12 -7.94
CA LEU A 97 4.86 7.41 -7.55
C LEU A 97 5.72 6.14 -7.47
N SER A 98 5.17 4.97 -7.84
CA SER A 98 5.86 3.69 -7.74
C SER A 98 6.25 3.35 -6.29
N MET A 99 7.38 2.64 -6.10
CA MET A 99 7.81 2.18 -4.78
C MET A 99 8.53 3.28 -3.99
N LEU A 100 8.26 3.40 -2.69
CA LEU A 100 9.06 4.21 -1.75
C LEU A 100 9.98 3.35 -0.86
N GLY A 101 10.89 4.00 -0.14
CA GLY A 101 11.82 3.39 0.80
C GLY A 101 13.26 3.34 0.32
N MET A 102 14.08 2.48 0.93
CA MET A 102 15.53 2.37 0.72
C MET A 102 15.94 2.18 -0.75
N HIS A 103 15.15 1.40 -1.50
CA HIS A 103 15.32 1.21 -2.95
C HIS A 103 14.14 1.80 -3.75
N GLY A 104 13.39 2.70 -3.13
CA GLY A 104 12.30 3.41 -3.76
C GLY A 104 12.77 4.46 -4.76
N THR A 105 11.81 5.05 -5.45
CA THR A 105 12.07 6.14 -6.38
C THR A 105 12.35 7.43 -5.60
N VAL A 106 13.18 8.30 -6.18
CA VAL A 106 13.47 9.61 -5.56
C VAL A 106 12.19 10.42 -5.39
N TYR A 107 11.31 10.40 -6.39
CA TYR A 107 10.06 11.16 -6.35
C TYR A 107 9.04 10.61 -5.35
N ALA A 108 8.99 9.31 -5.07
CA ALA A 108 8.16 8.77 -3.99
C ALA A 108 8.66 9.20 -2.61
N ASN A 109 9.97 9.08 -2.37
CA ASN A 109 10.57 9.49 -1.10
C ASN A 109 10.47 11.02 -0.90
N TYR A 110 10.66 11.80 -1.97
CA TYR A 110 10.46 13.26 -1.97
C TYR A 110 9.03 13.63 -1.60
N ALA A 111 8.04 12.93 -2.17
CA ALA A 111 6.63 13.18 -1.88
C ALA A 111 6.34 12.97 -0.39
N VAL A 112 6.82 11.88 0.19
CA VAL A 112 6.60 11.59 1.61
C VAL A 112 7.32 12.60 2.51
N ASP A 113 8.56 12.95 2.19
CA ASP A 113 9.34 13.94 2.96
C ASP A 113 8.67 15.33 2.96
N ASN A 114 8.13 15.75 1.82
CA ASN A 114 7.54 17.08 1.63
C ASN A 114 6.02 17.12 1.78
N SER A 115 5.41 16.02 2.23
CA SER A 115 3.96 15.95 2.45
C SER A 115 3.55 16.72 3.71
N ASP A 116 2.33 17.27 3.69
CA ASP A 116 1.65 17.83 4.87
C ASP A 116 0.55 16.89 5.40
N LEU A 117 0.16 15.89 4.61
CA LEU A 117 -0.74 14.82 4.99
C LEU A 117 -0.25 13.47 4.42
N LEU A 118 -0.03 12.50 5.30
CA LEU A 118 0.32 11.14 4.94
C LEU A 118 -0.85 10.20 5.26
N LEU A 119 -1.45 9.62 4.22
CA LEU A 119 -2.52 8.62 4.33
C LEU A 119 -1.90 7.22 4.29
N ALA A 120 -1.56 6.69 5.45
CA ALA A 120 -0.91 5.40 5.64
C ALA A 120 -1.94 4.26 5.69
N PHE A 121 -2.15 3.60 4.55
CA PHE A 121 -3.21 2.62 4.35
C PHE A 121 -2.64 1.20 4.25
N GLY A 122 -2.89 0.39 5.29
CA GLY A 122 -2.52 -1.03 5.31
C GLY A 122 -0.99 -1.23 5.33
N VAL A 123 -0.30 -0.39 6.11
CA VAL A 123 1.17 -0.33 6.21
C VAL A 123 1.60 -0.44 7.67
N ARG A 124 2.79 -1.00 7.89
CA ARG A 124 3.37 -1.23 9.23
C ARG A 124 4.54 -0.31 9.61
N PHE A 125 4.79 0.74 8.82
CA PHE A 125 5.91 1.69 9.04
C PHE A 125 7.26 0.98 9.29
N ASP A 126 7.62 0.06 8.40
CA ASP A 126 8.87 -0.70 8.44
C ASP A 126 10.11 0.19 8.25
N ASP A 127 11.26 -0.21 8.80
CA ASP A 127 12.52 0.55 8.72
C ASP A 127 13.07 0.64 7.29
N ARG A 128 12.79 -0.35 6.42
CA ARG A 128 13.19 -0.31 5.01
C ARG A 128 12.46 0.77 4.22
N VAL A 129 11.31 1.22 4.71
CA VAL A 129 10.60 2.37 4.15
C VAL A 129 10.94 3.66 4.90
N THR A 130 10.90 3.62 6.22
CA THR A 130 10.97 4.83 7.04
C THR A 130 12.38 5.36 7.24
N GLY A 131 13.39 4.48 7.23
CA GLY A 131 14.75 4.83 7.61
C GLY A 131 14.79 5.41 9.02
N LYS A 132 15.27 6.65 9.15
CA LYS A 132 15.25 7.36 10.43
C LYS A 132 13.84 7.89 10.74
N LEU A 133 13.17 7.30 11.72
CA LEU A 133 11.77 7.57 12.05
C LEU A 133 11.49 9.06 12.33
N GLU A 134 12.39 9.80 12.98
CA GLU A 134 12.15 11.22 13.30
C GLU A 134 12.12 12.09 12.04
N ALA A 135 12.86 11.70 11.00
CA ALA A 135 12.88 12.39 9.71
C ALA A 135 11.70 11.99 8.82
N PHE A 136 11.23 10.75 8.93
CA PHE A 136 10.15 10.23 8.09
C PHE A 136 8.84 11.01 8.27
N ALA A 137 8.37 11.62 7.19
CA ALA A 137 7.14 12.43 7.13
C ALA A 137 7.04 13.44 8.29
N SER A 138 8.18 14.03 8.67
CA SER A 138 8.33 14.87 9.87
C SER A 138 7.40 16.10 9.92
N ARG A 139 6.92 16.56 8.75
CA ARG A 139 6.05 17.73 8.60
C ARG A 139 4.58 17.37 8.32
N ALA A 140 4.26 16.08 8.22
CA ALA A 140 2.94 15.62 7.81
C ALA A 140 2.05 15.28 9.01
N LYS A 141 0.77 15.62 8.91
CA LYS A 141 -0.27 14.95 9.70
C LYS A 141 -0.39 13.51 9.18
N ILE A 142 -0.42 12.54 10.08
CA ILE A 142 -0.45 11.11 9.71
C ILE A 142 -1.81 10.54 10.02
N VAL A 143 -2.47 9.98 9.00
CA VAL A 143 -3.67 9.15 9.14
C VAL A 143 -3.24 7.70 8.94
N HIS A 144 -3.47 6.84 9.93
CA HIS A 144 -3.11 5.41 9.85
C HIS A 144 -4.33 4.52 9.94
N ILE A 145 -4.59 3.76 8.89
CA ILE A 145 -5.67 2.76 8.86
C ILE A 145 -5.04 1.38 8.74
N ASP A 146 -5.26 0.55 9.76
CA ASP A 146 -4.79 -0.82 9.83
C ASP A 146 -5.84 -1.71 10.48
N ILE A 147 -5.82 -3.00 10.13
CA ILE A 147 -6.73 -3.99 10.73
C ILE A 147 -6.20 -4.48 12.08
N ASP A 148 -4.89 -4.38 12.31
CA ASP A 148 -4.24 -4.75 13.55
C ASP A 148 -3.98 -3.52 14.42
N SER A 149 -4.67 -3.44 15.55
CA SER A 149 -4.48 -2.38 16.53
C SER A 149 -3.05 -2.32 17.09
N ALA A 150 -2.31 -3.44 17.09
CA ALA A 150 -0.95 -3.51 17.57
C ALA A 150 0.06 -2.80 16.65
N GLU A 151 -0.29 -2.59 15.37
CA GLU A 151 0.53 -1.84 14.41
C GLU A 151 0.32 -0.33 14.55
N ILE A 152 -0.86 0.10 14.99
CA ILE A 152 -1.20 1.51 15.16
C ILE A 152 -0.38 2.11 16.31
N GLY A 153 0.45 3.10 15.99
CA GLY A 153 1.30 3.77 16.98
C GLY A 153 2.54 3.01 17.41
N LYS A 154 2.83 1.84 16.80
CA LYS A 154 4.02 1.03 17.14
C LYS A 154 5.34 1.75 16.87
N ASN A 155 5.54 2.19 15.62
CA ASN A 155 6.78 2.86 15.18
C ASN A 155 6.60 4.37 15.00
N LYS A 156 5.40 4.80 14.60
CA LYS A 156 5.07 6.22 14.35
C LYS A 156 3.69 6.50 14.91
N ILE A 157 3.58 7.52 15.76
CA ILE A 157 2.32 7.91 16.39
C ILE A 157 1.48 8.67 15.35
N PRO A 158 0.30 8.16 14.94
CA PRO A 158 -0.55 8.86 14.00
C PRO A 158 -1.30 10.02 14.68
N HIS A 159 -1.68 11.02 13.88
CA HIS A 159 -2.55 12.11 14.34
C HIS A 159 -4.02 11.69 14.33
N LEU A 160 -4.37 10.78 13.42
CA LEU A 160 -5.68 10.13 13.35
C LEU A 160 -5.47 8.66 13.00
N SER A 161 -6.18 7.77 13.68
CA SER A 161 -6.10 6.33 13.42
C SER A 161 -7.47 5.69 13.34
N ILE A 162 -7.61 4.71 12.45
CA ILE A 162 -8.82 3.88 12.32
C ILE A 162 -8.38 2.42 12.34
N CYS A 163 -8.83 1.67 13.33
CA CYS A 163 -8.65 0.21 13.38
C CYS A 163 -9.81 -0.44 12.62
N ALA A 164 -9.58 -0.83 11.36
CA ALA A 164 -10.61 -1.36 10.47
C ALA A 164 -10.01 -2.12 9.28
N ASP A 165 -10.85 -2.94 8.64
CA ASP A 165 -10.55 -3.47 7.31
C ASP A 165 -10.43 -2.33 6.29
N MET A 166 -9.38 -2.37 5.48
CA MET A 166 -9.07 -1.34 4.48
C MET A 166 -10.14 -1.18 3.42
N LYS A 167 -10.72 -2.28 2.94
CA LYS A 167 -11.78 -2.26 1.92
C LYS A 167 -12.98 -1.50 2.46
N VAL A 168 -13.42 -1.85 3.67
CA VAL A 168 -14.57 -1.23 4.34
C VAL A 168 -14.31 0.26 4.62
N ALA A 169 -13.09 0.61 5.02
CA ALA A 169 -12.70 2.01 5.24
C ALA A 169 -12.74 2.82 3.95
N LEU A 170 -12.18 2.30 2.85
CA LEU A 170 -12.20 2.98 1.55
C LEU A 170 -13.61 3.09 0.96
N GLU A 171 -14.45 2.05 1.06
CA GLU A 171 -15.88 2.11 0.69
C GLU A 171 -16.59 3.25 1.42
N GLY A 172 -16.37 3.36 2.73
CA GLY A 172 -16.92 4.43 3.55
C GLY A 172 -16.41 5.81 3.13
N LEU A 173 -15.11 5.96 2.92
CA LEU A 173 -14.50 7.22 2.48
C LEU A 173 -15.03 7.66 1.11
N ASN A 174 -15.14 6.74 0.15
CA ASN A 174 -15.69 7.00 -1.18
C ASN A 174 -17.14 7.47 -1.09
N ARG A 175 -17.96 6.78 -0.29
CA ARG A 175 -19.36 7.15 -0.08
C ARG A 175 -19.50 8.57 0.48
N VAL A 176 -18.69 8.94 1.47
CA VAL A 176 -18.76 10.29 2.07
C VAL A 176 -18.23 11.37 1.12
N LEU A 177 -17.19 11.07 0.34
CA LEU A 177 -16.68 11.98 -0.70
C LEU A 177 -17.74 12.31 -1.76
N GLU A 178 -18.46 11.28 -2.20
CA GLU A 178 -19.52 11.40 -3.20
C GLU A 178 -20.76 12.10 -2.64
N SER A 179 -21.24 11.69 -1.46
CA SER A 179 -22.46 12.26 -0.86
C SER A 179 -22.32 13.75 -0.54
N LYS A 180 -21.13 14.20 -0.13
CA LYS A 180 -20.84 15.60 0.17
C LYS A 180 -20.45 16.44 -1.04
N GLY A 181 -20.40 15.84 -2.23
CA GLY A 181 -19.99 16.52 -3.46
C GLY A 181 -18.60 17.15 -3.32
N ILE A 182 -17.67 16.46 -2.64
CA ILE A 182 -16.31 16.95 -2.42
C ILE A 182 -15.47 16.84 -3.70
N LYS A 183 -15.89 15.98 -4.64
CA LYS A 183 -15.28 15.87 -5.97
C LYS A 183 -15.24 17.26 -6.64
N GLY A 184 -14.04 17.74 -6.97
CA GLY A 184 -13.79 19.05 -7.56
C GLY A 184 -13.49 20.19 -6.57
N LYS A 185 -13.66 19.97 -5.26
CA LYS A 185 -13.13 20.88 -4.21
C LYS A 185 -11.69 20.58 -3.85
N LEU A 186 -11.25 19.36 -4.15
CA LEU A 186 -9.88 18.91 -3.97
C LEU A 186 -9.10 19.25 -5.24
N ASP A 187 -8.13 20.16 -5.11
CA ASP A 187 -7.19 20.48 -6.17
C ASP A 187 -5.76 20.38 -5.65
N PHE A 188 -5.08 19.34 -6.10
CA PHE A 188 -3.66 19.09 -5.82
C PHE A 188 -2.81 19.20 -7.10
N GLU A 189 -3.27 19.93 -8.13
CA GLU A 189 -2.55 20.04 -9.40
C GLU A 189 -1.15 20.63 -9.22
N SER A 190 -1.03 21.71 -8.45
CA SER A 190 0.28 22.32 -8.13
C SER A 190 1.24 21.31 -7.49
N TRP A 191 0.74 20.50 -6.56
CA TRP A 191 1.53 19.45 -5.91
C TRP A 191 1.90 18.32 -6.87
N ARG A 192 0.96 17.83 -7.68
CA ARG A 192 1.24 16.83 -8.72
C ARG A 192 2.27 17.34 -9.73
N ASN A 193 2.22 18.61 -10.11
CA ASN A 193 3.19 19.23 -11.02
C ASN A 193 4.59 19.30 -10.40
N GLU A 194 4.70 19.63 -9.10
CA GLU A 194 5.96 19.57 -8.36
C GLU A 194 6.54 18.15 -8.38
N LEU A 195 5.71 17.12 -8.13
CA LEU A 195 6.13 15.72 -8.17
C LEU A 195 6.50 15.24 -9.57
N ASN A 196 5.78 15.68 -10.60
CA ASN A 196 6.11 15.38 -11.99
C ASN A 196 7.46 15.97 -12.39
N ALA A 197 7.79 17.17 -11.94
CA ALA A 197 9.11 17.75 -12.14
C ALA A 197 10.21 16.90 -11.48
N GLN A 198 9.97 16.35 -10.28
CA GLN A 198 10.91 15.41 -9.65
C GLN A 198 11.02 14.09 -10.42
N LYS A 199 9.91 13.57 -10.94
CA LYS A 199 9.87 12.34 -11.75
C LYS A 199 10.67 12.48 -13.05
N LEU A 200 10.60 13.65 -13.69
CA LEU A 200 11.40 13.98 -14.87
C LEU A 200 12.88 14.20 -14.55
N LYS A 201 13.19 14.84 -13.41
CA LYS A 201 14.56 15.14 -13.00
C LYS A 201 15.30 13.89 -12.51
N PHE A 202 14.61 12.99 -11.82
CA PHE A 202 15.18 11.80 -11.19
C PHE A 202 14.37 10.53 -11.51
N PRO A 203 14.25 10.14 -12.79
CA PRO A 203 13.59 8.90 -13.17
C PRO A 203 14.43 7.68 -12.76
N LEU A 204 13.79 6.51 -12.71
CA LEU A 204 14.53 5.25 -12.66
C LEU A 204 15.35 5.08 -13.94
N GLY A 205 16.68 4.96 -13.79
CA GLY A 205 17.63 4.79 -14.88
C GLY A 205 18.59 3.65 -14.63
N PHE A 206 19.19 3.13 -15.69
CA PHE A 206 20.26 2.15 -15.65
C PHE A 206 21.23 2.39 -16.82
N LYS A 207 22.47 1.93 -16.68
CA LYS A 207 23.47 1.98 -17.75
C LYS A 207 23.37 0.74 -18.62
N THR A 208 23.66 0.92 -19.91
CA THR A 208 23.81 -0.16 -20.89
C THR A 208 25.28 -0.30 -21.26
N PHE A 209 25.73 -1.52 -21.48
CA PHE A 209 27.08 -1.84 -21.93
C PHE A 209 26.96 -2.72 -23.17
N GLU A 210 27.73 -2.45 -24.23
CA GLU A 210 27.51 -3.04 -25.57
C GLU A 210 27.49 -4.57 -25.58
N ASP A 211 28.33 -5.21 -24.76
CA ASP A 211 28.48 -6.68 -24.74
C ASP A 211 27.80 -7.36 -23.53
N ALA A 212 26.93 -6.66 -22.79
CA ALA A 212 26.29 -7.22 -21.59
C ALA A 212 24.80 -6.91 -21.49
N ILE A 213 24.02 -7.88 -21.02
CA ILE A 213 22.60 -7.71 -20.74
C ILE A 213 22.44 -6.97 -19.41
N SER A 214 21.89 -5.76 -19.45
CA SER A 214 21.46 -5.06 -18.24
C SER A 214 20.24 -5.78 -17.65
N PRO A 215 20.27 -6.25 -16.39
CA PRO A 215 19.16 -7.01 -15.79
C PRO A 215 17.87 -6.19 -15.70
N GLN A 216 17.98 -4.87 -15.54
CA GLN A 216 16.84 -3.94 -15.60
C GLN A 216 16.16 -3.94 -16.98
N TYR A 217 16.97 -4.03 -18.05
CA TYR A 217 16.46 -4.09 -19.41
C TYR A 217 15.75 -5.42 -19.68
N ALA A 218 16.32 -6.54 -19.21
CA ALA A 218 15.68 -7.85 -19.33
C ALA A 218 14.27 -7.87 -18.70
N ILE A 219 14.10 -7.24 -17.53
CA ILE A 219 12.80 -7.13 -16.84
C ILE A 219 11.85 -6.20 -17.60
N LYS A 220 12.34 -5.07 -18.15
CA LYS A 220 11.52 -4.19 -18.99
C LYS A 220 11.00 -4.90 -20.25
N VAL A 221 11.84 -5.69 -20.90
CA VAL A 221 11.43 -6.48 -22.07
C VAL A 221 10.39 -7.52 -21.67
N LEU A 222 10.55 -8.17 -20.50
CA LEU A 222 9.53 -9.06 -19.97
C LEU A 222 8.20 -8.34 -19.72
N ASP A 223 8.22 -7.14 -19.14
CA ASP A 223 7.04 -6.29 -18.93
C ASP A 223 6.32 -5.98 -20.25
N GLU A 224 7.05 -5.52 -21.28
CA GLU A 224 6.48 -5.23 -22.60
C GLU A 224 5.88 -6.47 -23.27
N LEU A 225 6.63 -7.59 -23.31
CA LEU A 225 6.18 -8.81 -23.98
C LEU A 225 4.99 -9.48 -23.27
N THR A 226 4.86 -9.29 -21.96
CA THR A 226 3.75 -9.80 -21.17
C THR A 226 2.63 -8.78 -20.96
N ASN A 227 2.78 -7.57 -21.53
CA ASN A 227 1.87 -6.44 -21.33
C ASN A 227 1.60 -6.15 -19.84
N GLY A 228 2.56 -6.36 -18.95
CA GLY A 228 2.39 -6.17 -17.51
C GLY A 228 1.35 -7.10 -16.85
N GLU A 229 0.92 -8.18 -17.52
CA GLU A 229 -0.14 -9.09 -17.04
C GLU A 229 0.39 -10.33 -16.30
N ALA A 230 1.70 -10.58 -16.35
CA ALA A 230 2.30 -11.77 -15.75
C ALA A 230 2.21 -11.76 -14.21
N ILE A 231 2.23 -12.96 -13.64
CA ILE A 231 2.51 -13.16 -12.22
C ILE A 231 4.01 -13.36 -12.09
N VAL A 232 4.66 -12.54 -11.26
CA VAL A 232 6.11 -12.50 -11.07
C VAL A 232 6.41 -12.94 -9.64
N SER A 233 7.18 -14.03 -9.52
CA SER A 233 7.77 -14.45 -8.26
C SER A 233 9.28 -14.20 -8.26
N THR A 234 9.86 -13.93 -7.09
CA THR A 234 11.29 -13.65 -6.96
C THR A 234 11.92 -14.31 -5.74
N GLY A 235 13.21 -14.65 -5.84
CA GLY A 235 14.07 -14.79 -4.67
C GLY A 235 14.38 -13.43 -4.02
N VAL A 236 15.34 -13.37 -3.09
CA VAL A 236 15.74 -12.14 -2.39
C VAL A 236 17.10 -11.66 -2.89
N GLY A 237 17.24 -10.36 -3.18
CA GLY A 237 18.49 -9.77 -3.66
C GLY A 237 18.30 -8.62 -4.65
N GLN A 238 19.33 -8.30 -5.43
CA GLN A 238 19.26 -7.20 -6.41
C GLN A 238 18.19 -7.42 -7.47
N HIS A 239 18.03 -8.66 -7.97
CA HIS A 239 17.00 -9.02 -8.94
C HIS A 239 15.59 -8.81 -8.41
N GLN A 240 15.37 -8.97 -7.10
CA GLN A 240 14.10 -8.66 -6.43
C GLN A 240 13.77 -7.17 -6.55
N MET A 241 14.75 -6.31 -6.28
CA MET A 241 14.58 -4.86 -6.34
C MET A 241 14.38 -4.38 -7.79
N TRP A 242 15.12 -4.94 -8.74
CA TRP A 242 14.91 -4.60 -10.16
C TRP A 242 13.54 -5.08 -10.65
N ALA A 243 13.07 -6.25 -10.22
CA ALA A 243 11.72 -6.72 -10.56
C ALA A 243 10.63 -5.81 -9.98
N ALA A 244 10.82 -5.30 -8.76
CA ALA A 244 9.94 -4.33 -8.14
C ALA A 244 9.95 -2.95 -8.84
N GLN A 245 11.11 -2.52 -9.35
CA GLN A 245 11.32 -1.20 -9.95
C GLN A 245 10.91 -1.12 -11.42
N PHE A 246 11.16 -2.18 -12.21
CA PHE A 246 11.11 -2.12 -13.68
C PHE A 246 9.93 -2.87 -14.31
N TYR A 247 9.18 -3.66 -13.56
CA TYR A 247 7.95 -4.30 -14.03
C TYR A 247 6.71 -3.52 -13.58
N LYS A 248 5.75 -3.26 -14.49
CA LYS A 248 4.60 -2.39 -14.21
C LYS A 248 3.36 -3.20 -13.82
N TYR A 249 3.31 -3.65 -12.58
CA TYR A 249 2.17 -4.38 -12.02
C TYR A 249 0.86 -3.56 -12.15
N LYS A 250 -0.16 -4.17 -12.74
CA LYS A 250 -1.47 -3.57 -13.02
C LYS A 250 -2.51 -3.89 -11.94
N ARG A 251 -2.38 -5.05 -11.29
CA ARG A 251 -3.31 -5.57 -10.29
C ARG A 251 -2.57 -6.17 -9.09
N PRO A 252 -3.18 -6.18 -7.89
CA PRO A 252 -2.58 -6.84 -6.75
C PRO A 252 -2.42 -8.34 -7.03
N ARG A 253 -1.55 -9.00 -6.26
CA ARG A 253 -1.26 -10.46 -6.37
C ARG A 253 -0.51 -10.90 -7.65
N GLN A 254 -0.12 -9.98 -8.52
CA GLN A 254 0.88 -10.25 -9.56
C GLN A 254 2.30 -10.35 -8.98
N TRP A 255 2.57 -9.61 -7.91
CA TRP A 255 3.88 -9.57 -7.26
C TRP A 255 3.92 -10.53 -6.08
N LEU A 256 4.76 -11.56 -6.17
CA LEU A 256 4.96 -12.58 -5.14
C LEU A 256 6.42 -12.56 -4.69
N THR A 257 6.67 -12.01 -3.50
CA THR A 257 8.05 -11.92 -2.98
C THR A 257 8.08 -12.08 -1.47
N SER A 258 9.24 -12.52 -0.96
CA SER A 258 9.52 -12.49 0.46
C SER A 258 10.20 -11.17 0.82
N ALA A 259 9.53 -10.34 1.64
CA ALA A 259 10.00 -9.01 2.01
C ALA A 259 9.79 -8.67 3.50
N GLY A 260 9.49 -9.67 4.33
CA GLY A 260 9.30 -9.51 5.77
C GLY A 260 10.29 -10.34 6.58
N LEU A 261 10.94 -9.66 7.53
CA LEU A 261 11.64 -10.19 8.71
C LEU A 261 11.38 -9.19 9.85
#